data_AF-A0A354Q7W8-F1
#
_entry.id   AF-A0A354Q7W8-F1
#
_cell.length_a   1.000
_cell.length_b   1.000
_cell.length_c   1.000
_cell.angle_alpha   90.00
_cell.angle_beta   90.00
_cell.angle_gamma   90.00
#
_symmetry.space_group_name_H-M   'P 1'
#
loop_
_entity.id
_entity.type
_entity.pdbx_description
1 polymer ?
#
loop_
_entity_poly.entity_id
_entity_poly.type
_entity_poly.pdbx_seq_one_letter_code
_entity_poly.pdbx_strand_id
1 'polypeptide(L)'
;MQPGPKNSITDVSGIKVGHAQDMKLMSGTTVVIPDEPAVAAVDCRGGAPGTRETDALHPANLVEEVHAVVLSGGSAMGLDAASGVAAWLKSAGRGFPVATNVRVPIVPSAILFDLLNGGDKSEMDEHTYFEFGKSAVASADLECPLGNIGAGTGASAGTLK
;
A
#
# COMPACT_ATOMS: atom_id res chain seq x y z
N MET A 1 17.43 11.11 -21.36
CA MET A 1 16.04 11.08 -20.85
C MET A 1 15.91 12.22 -19.83
N GLN A 2 14.84 13.01 -19.89
CA GLN A 2 14.56 14.03 -18.87
C GLN A 2 13.43 13.53 -17.97
N PRO A 3 13.52 13.72 -16.64
CA PRO A 3 12.45 13.35 -15.72
C PRO A 3 11.22 14.24 -15.94
N GLY A 4 10.07 13.77 -15.43
CA GLY A 4 8.87 14.59 -15.31
C GLY A 4 9.08 15.78 -14.36
N PRO A 5 8.12 16.72 -14.31
CA PRO A 5 8.29 17.99 -13.60
C PRO A 5 8.51 17.84 -12.09
N LYS A 6 7.96 16.80 -11.44
CA LYS A 6 8.19 16.51 -10.02
C LYS A 6 9.26 15.44 -9.80
N ASN A 7 9.68 14.75 -10.86
CA ASN A 7 10.53 13.56 -10.78
C ASN A 7 9.94 12.53 -9.78
N SER A 8 8.62 12.32 -9.88
CA SER A 8 7.81 11.54 -8.93
C SER A 8 6.83 10.63 -9.66
N ILE A 9 6.37 9.55 -9.02
CA ILE A 9 5.29 8.71 -9.55
C ILE A 9 4.00 9.50 -9.81
N THR A 10 3.78 10.58 -9.07
CA THR A 10 2.62 11.49 -9.23
C THR A 10 2.74 12.43 -10.44
N ASP A 11 3.80 12.31 -11.25
CA ASP A 11 3.85 12.89 -12.60
C ASP A 11 2.93 12.13 -13.57
N VAL A 12 2.53 10.89 -13.24
CA VAL A 12 1.46 10.17 -13.95
C VAL A 12 0.11 10.71 -13.49
N SER A 13 -0.61 11.35 -14.41
CA SER A 13 -1.94 11.91 -14.13
C SER A 13 -2.89 10.89 -13.53
N GLY A 14 -3.59 11.29 -12.47
CA GLY A 14 -4.53 10.44 -11.75
C GLY A 14 -3.90 9.52 -10.71
N ILE A 15 -2.57 9.47 -10.56
CA ILE A 15 -1.91 8.73 -9.48
C ILE A 15 -1.66 9.63 -8.28
N LYS A 16 -2.14 9.20 -7.11
CA LYS A 16 -1.87 9.81 -5.80
C LYS A 16 -1.15 8.82 -4.90
N VAL A 17 -0.42 9.35 -3.93
CA VAL A 17 0.31 8.56 -2.93
C VAL A 17 -0.02 9.08 -1.54
N GLY A 18 -0.30 8.16 -0.62
CA GLY A 18 -0.57 8.49 0.77
C GLY A 18 0.26 7.64 1.72
N HIS A 19 0.51 8.17 2.91
CA HIS A 19 1.40 7.56 3.89
C HIS A 19 0.80 7.66 5.29
N ALA A 20 1.01 6.62 6.09
CA ALA A 20 0.78 6.66 7.53
C ALA A 20 1.92 5.90 8.21
N GLN A 21 2.37 6.39 9.36
CA GLN A 21 3.51 5.80 10.07
C GLN A 21 3.50 6.17 11.53
N ASP A 22 4.27 5.41 12.29
CA ASP A 22 4.66 5.76 13.64
C ASP A 22 6.20 5.69 13.76
N MET A 23 6.80 6.81 14.16
CA MET A 23 8.26 6.95 14.30
C MET A 23 8.81 6.24 15.55
N LYS A 24 7.99 6.04 16.59
CA LYS A 24 8.34 5.25 17.77
C LYS A 24 8.31 3.76 17.42
N LEU A 25 7.29 3.31 16.68
CA LEU A 25 7.25 1.94 16.15
C LEU A 25 8.29 1.73 15.05
N MET A 26 8.77 2.79 14.40
CA MET A 26 9.59 2.73 13.20
C MET A 26 8.94 1.85 12.12
N SER A 27 7.65 2.05 11.82
CA SER A 27 6.92 1.27 10.82
C SER A 27 5.80 2.13 10.22
N GLY A 28 5.24 1.69 9.10
CA GLY A 28 4.15 2.38 8.44
C GLY A 28 3.69 1.73 7.14
N THR A 29 2.79 2.41 6.46
CA THR A 29 2.16 1.99 5.22
C THR A 29 2.23 3.10 4.19
N THR A 30 2.39 2.74 2.92
CA THR A 30 2.26 3.60 1.76
C THR A 30 1.21 3.03 0.82
N VAL A 31 0.32 3.89 0.35
CA VAL A 31 -0.75 3.53 -0.58
C VAL A 31 -0.58 4.32 -1.85
N VAL A 32 -0.52 3.62 -2.98
CA VAL A 32 -0.65 4.22 -4.31
C VAL A 32 -2.09 4.03 -4.74
N ILE A 33 -2.79 5.13 -5.01
CA ILE A 33 -4.21 5.11 -5.36
C ILE A 33 -4.44 5.89 -6.65
N PRO A 34 -4.99 5.26 -7.70
CA PRO A 34 -5.40 5.97 -8.90
C PRO A 34 -6.75 6.67 -8.66
N ASP A 35 -7.06 7.72 -9.41
CA ASP A 35 -8.37 8.40 -9.37
C ASP A 35 -9.48 7.46 -9.88
N GLU A 36 -9.23 6.79 -11.00
CA GLU A 36 -10.05 5.71 -11.57
C GLU A 36 -9.35 4.36 -11.40
N PRO A 37 -10.07 3.21 -11.39
CA PRO A 37 -9.41 1.91 -11.38
C PRO A 37 -8.37 1.78 -12.49
N ALA A 38 -7.23 1.15 -12.20
CA ALA A 38 -6.10 1.08 -13.11
C ALA A 38 -5.74 -0.37 -13.41
N VAL A 39 -5.42 -0.66 -14.68
CA VAL A 39 -4.90 -1.96 -15.08
C VAL A 39 -3.60 -2.26 -14.32
N ALA A 40 -3.49 -3.45 -13.74
CA ALA A 40 -2.32 -3.83 -12.94
C ALA A 40 -1.87 -5.26 -13.20
N ALA A 41 -0.56 -5.48 -13.00
CA ALA A 41 0.09 -6.78 -13.02
C ALA A 41 1.17 -6.81 -11.93
N VAL A 42 1.64 -8.00 -11.55
CA VAL A 42 2.67 -8.17 -10.53
C VAL A 42 3.69 -9.22 -10.94
N ASP A 43 4.95 -8.97 -10.59
CA ASP A 43 6.05 -9.93 -10.70
C ASP A 43 6.76 -10.02 -9.33
N CYS A 44 6.71 -11.19 -8.72
CA CYS A 44 7.29 -11.45 -7.41
C CYS A 44 8.56 -12.29 -7.55
N ARG A 45 9.72 -11.67 -7.27
CA ARG A 45 11.04 -12.28 -7.54
C ARG A 45 11.84 -12.65 -6.29
N GLY A 46 11.38 -12.22 -5.11
CA GLY A 46 12.03 -12.56 -3.84
C GLY A 46 11.71 -14.00 -3.41
N GLY A 47 12.65 -14.67 -2.74
CA GLY A 47 12.45 -16.06 -2.27
C GLY A 47 11.57 -16.21 -1.03
N ALA A 48 11.25 -15.11 -0.34
CA ALA A 48 10.40 -15.10 0.85
C ALA A 48 9.40 -13.92 0.78
N PRO A 49 8.42 -13.98 -0.13
CA PRO A 49 7.47 -12.89 -0.28
C PRO A 49 6.39 -12.90 0.80
N GLY A 50 5.92 -11.71 1.16
CA GLY A 50 4.64 -11.53 1.85
C GLY A 50 3.75 -10.67 0.98
N THR A 51 2.68 -11.25 0.44
CA THR A 51 1.79 -10.59 -0.52
C THR A 51 0.33 -10.92 -0.25
N ARG A 52 -0.56 -10.07 -0.76
CA ARG A 52 -2.01 -10.28 -0.80
C ARG A 52 -2.52 -9.98 -2.20
N GLU A 53 -3.50 -10.77 -2.65
CA GLU A 53 -4.26 -10.57 -3.90
C GLU A 53 -3.42 -10.57 -5.19
N THR A 54 -2.21 -11.14 -5.16
CA THR A 54 -1.35 -11.23 -6.36
C THR A 54 -1.91 -12.14 -7.44
N ASP A 55 -2.58 -13.25 -7.06
CA ASP A 55 -3.23 -14.13 -8.03
C ASP A 55 -4.33 -13.42 -8.82
N ALA A 56 -5.04 -12.45 -8.22
CA ALA A 56 -6.06 -11.68 -8.91
C ALA A 56 -5.51 -10.88 -10.11
N LEU A 57 -4.20 -10.58 -10.09
CA LEU A 57 -3.50 -9.82 -11.14
C LEU A 57 -2.93 -10.70 -12.25
N HIS A 58 -3.18 -12.01 -12.21
CA HIS A 58 -2.80 -12.89 -13.30
C HIS A 58 -3.63 -12.54 -14.56
N PRO A 59 -3.02 -12.33 -15.75
CA PRO A 59 -3.74 -11.86 -16.95
C PRO A 59 -4.87 -12.76 -17.45
N ALA A 60 -4.93 -14.01 -16.99
CA ALA A 60 -6.00 -14.96 -17.32
C ALA A 60 -7.22 -14.89 -16.38
N ASN A 61 -7.18 -14.04 -15.35
CA ASN A 61 -8.22 -13.93 -14.33
C ASN A 61 -9.22 -12.81 -14.63
N LEU A 62 -10.32 -12.80 -13.89
CA LEU A 62 -11.47 -11.90 -14.11
C LEU A 62 -11.15 -10.41 -13.87
N VAL A 63 -10.24 -10.13 -12.94
CA VAL A 63 -9.96 -8.77 -12.48
C VAL A 63 -8.85 -8.18 -13.33
N GLU A 64 -9.18 -7.14 -14.09
CA GLU A 64 -8.20 -6.41 -14.92
C GLU A 64 -7.66 -5.18 -14.20
N GLU A 65 -8.46 -4.58 -13.31
CA GLU A 65 -8.19 -3.28 -12.68
C GLU A 65 -8.16 -3.36 -11.15
N VAL A 66 -7.25 -2.59 -10.55
CA VAL A 66 -7.11 -2.45 -9.10
C VAL A 66 -7.53 -1.05 -8.64
N HIS A 67 -7.87 -0.96 -7.36
CA HIS A 67 -8.39 0.27 -6.77
C HIS A 67 -7.34 0.99 -5.90
N ALA A 68 -6.31 0.27 -5.46
CA ALA A 68 -5.13 0.79 -4.80
C ALA A 68 -4.05 -0.31 -4.76
N VAL A 69 -2.79 0.07 -4.57
CA VAL A 69 -1.68 -0.83 -4.24
C VAL A 69 -1.12 -0.43 -2.88
N VAL A 70 -0.88 -1.41 -2.01
CA VAL A 70 -0.42 -1.17 -0.64
C VAL A 70 0.98 -1.75 -0.44
N LEU A 71 1.89 -0.91 0.06
CA LEU A 71 3.20 -1.29 0.55
C LEU A 71 3.21 -1.06 2.06
N SER A 72 3.65 -2.04 2.85
CA SER A 72 3.64 -1.91 4.31
C SER A 72 4.88 -2.50 4.97
N GLY A 73 5.27 -1.93 6.11
CA GLY A 73 6.13 -2.58 7.08
C GLY A 73 5.42 -3.74 7.79
N GLY A 74 6.03 -4.28 8.83
CA GLY A 74 5.39 -5.24 9.73
C GLY A 74 5.45 -6.70 9.36
N SER A 75 6.19 -7.06 8.31
CA SER A 75 6.17 -8.43 7.78
C SER A 75 4.72 -8.88 7.48
N ALA A 76 4.40 -10.16 7.63
CA ALA A 76 3.09 -10.73 7.35
C ALA A 76 1.92 -10.02 8.07
N MET A 77 2.13 -9.43 9.26
CA MET A 77 1.10 -8.64 9.95
C MET A 77 0.72 -7.37 9.18
N GLY A 78 1.68 -6.80 8.45
CA GLY A 78 1.49 -5.65 7.57
C GLY A 78 0.49 -5.87 6.44
N LEU A 79 0.17 -7.12 6.10
CA LEU A 79 -0.83 -7.43 5.07
C LEU A 79 -2.21 -6.93 5.44
N ASP A 80 -2.49 -6.71 6.74
CA ASP A 80 -3.78 -6.19 7.19
C ASP A 80 -3.99 -4.71 6.83
N ALA A 81 -2.92 -3.97 6.49
CA ALA A 81 -3.05 -2.62 5.94
C ALA A 81 -3.91 -2.58 4.66
N ALA A 82 -3.85 -3.62 3.84
CA ALA A 82 -4.71 -3.74 2.67
C ALA A 82 -6.20 -3.87 3.05
N SER A 83 -6.52 -4.50 4.17
CA SER A 83 -7.89 -4.57 4.70
C SER A 83 -8.40 -3.18 5.10
N GLY A 84 -7.57 -2.36 5.72
CA GLY A 84 -7.90 -0.97 6.06
C GLY A 84 -8.17 -0.10 4.83
N VAL A 85 -7.33 -0.24 3.81
CA VAL A 85 -7.53 0.42 2.51
C VAL A 85 -8.82 -0.06 1.82
N ALA A 86 -9.07 -1.36 1.81
CA ALA A 86 -10.30 -1.93 1.26
C ALA A 86 -11.54 -1.41 2.00
N ALA A 87 -11.49 -1.30 3.33
CA ALA A 87 -12.59 -0.74 4.12
C ALA A 87 -12.88 0.72 3.75
N TRP A 88 -11.83 1.53 3.59
CA TRP A 88 -11.95 2.92 3.13
C TRP A 88 -12.56 2.99 1.71
N LEU A 89 -12.02 2.23 0.75
CA LEU A 89 -12.51 2.20 -0.63
C LEU A 89 -13.98 1.77 -0.71
N LYS A 90 -14.36 0.74 0.06
CA LYS A 90 -15.76 0.30 0.18
C LYS A 90 -16.66 1.42 0.67
N SER A 91 -16.24 2.17 1.69
CA SER A 91 -17.01 3.32 2.21
C SER A 91 -17.13 4.46 1.19
N ALA A 92 -16.14 4.61 0.32
CA ALA A 92 -16.14 5.55 -0.80
C ALA A 92 -16.90 5.02 -2.04
N GLY A 93 -17.53 3.84 -1.97
CA GLY A 93 -18.24 3.24 -3.10
C GLY A 93 -17.33 2.82 -4.26
N ARG A 94 -16.03 2.59 -3.99
CA ARG A 94 -15.03 2.19 -4.98
C ARG A 94 -14.77 0.68 -4.89
N GLY A 95 -14.80 0.00 -6.02
CA GLY A 95 -14.61 -1.44 -6.09
C GLY A 95 -15.17 -2.05 -7.37
N PHE A 96 -14.74 -3.28 -7.65
CA PHE A 96 -15.21 -4.11 -8.75
C PHE A 96 -16.72 -4.38 -8.59
N PRO A 97 -17.56 -4.06 -9.59
CA PRO A 97 -19.00 -4.24 -9.49
C PRO A 97 -19.38 -5.72 -9.60
N VAL A 98 -20.00 -6.27 -8.54
CA VAL A 98 -20.49 -7.67 -8.54
C VAL A 98 -22.02 -7.76 -8.58
N ALA A 99 -22.72 -6.67 -8.25
CA ALA A 99 -24.15 -6.49 -8.42
C ALA A 99 -24.48 -4.98 -8.41
N THR A 100 -25.74 -4.62 -8.69
CA THR A 100 -26.22 -3.22 -8.82
C THR A 100 -25.70 -2.27 -7.72
N ASN A 101 -25.66 -2.73 -6.46
CA ASN A 101 -25.22 -1.94 -5.31
C ASN A 101 -24.11 -2.64 -4.50
N VAL A 102 -23.40 -3.60 -5.10
CA VAL A 102 -22.35 -4.36 -4.40
C VAL A 102 -21.05 -4.20 -5.17
N ARG A 103 -20.05 -3.64 -4.48
CA ARG A 103 -18.70 -3.43 -4.99
C ARG A 103 -17.68 -4.09 -4.07
N VAL A 104 -16.66 -4.70 -4.67
CA VAL A 104 -15.57 -5.38 -3.96
C VAL A 104 -14.25 -4.69 -4.33
N PRO A 105 -13.61 -3.97 -3.40
CA PRO A 105 -12.28 -3.39 -3.66
C PRO A 105 -11.26 -4.49 -3.93
N ILE A 106 -10.43 -4.27 -4.94
CA ILE A 106 -9.25 -5.11 -5.25
C ILE A 106 -8.01 -4.32 -4.86
N VAL A 107 -7.29 -4.83 -3.86
CA VAL A 107 -6.20 -4.11 -3.17
C VAL A 107 -5.01 -5.04 -3.00
N PRO A 108 -4.22 -5.27 -4.07
CA PRO A 108 -2.97 -6.00 -3.96
C PRO A 108 -2.02 -5.32 -2.96
N SER A 109 -1.28 -6.13 -2.23
CA SER A 109 -0.26 -5.62 -1.30
C SER A 109 1.00 -6.46 -1.25
N ALA A 110 2.07 -5.79 -0.84
CA ALA A 110 3.35 -6.41 -0.53
C ALA A 110 3.92 -5.79 0.75
N ILE A 111 4.65 -6.60 1.52
CA ILE A 111 5.23 -6.16 2.79
C ILE A 111 6.75 -6.22 2.78
N LEU A 112 7.36 -5.50 3.71
CA LEU A 112 8.76 -5.64 4.08
C LEU A 112 8.91 -5.99 5.56
N PHE A 113 10.09 -6.51 5.91
CA PHE A 113 10.43 -6.84 7.29
C PHE A 113 11.15 -5.67 7.97
N ASP A 114 10.53 -5.09 8.99
CA ASP A 114 11.09 -4.01 9.81
C ASP A 114 10.90 -4.25 11.32
N LEU A 115 10.60 -5.49 11.73
CA LEU A 115 10.29 -5.80 13.12
C LEU A 115 11.51 -5.72 14.07
N LEU A 116 12.74 -5.79 13.53
CA LEU A 116 14.00 -5.75 14.29
C LEU A 116 14.81 -4.47 14.06
N ASN A 117 14.14 -3.36 13.73
CA ASN A 117 14.79 -2.09 13.39
C ASN A 117 15.04 -1.15 14.59
N GLY A 118 14.80 -1.61 15.82
CA GLY A 118 15.00 -0.84 17.04
C GLY A 118 13.84 0.07 17.47
N GLY A 119 12.75 0.16 16.70
CA GLY A 119 11.51 0.80 17.15
C GLY A 119 10.80 -0.02 18.23
N ASP A 120 10.09 0.64 19.14
CA ASP A 120 9.31 0.01 20.21
C ASP A 120 8.10 -0.70 19.63
N LYS A 121 7.99 -2.03 19.77
CA LYS A 121 6.87 -2.83 19.24
C LYS A 121 5.85 -3.19 20.32
N SER A 122 6.02 -2.71 21.55
CA SER A 122 5.20 -3.13 22.71
C SER A 122 3.76 -2.60 22.65
N GLU A 123 3.53 -1.51 21.93
CA GLU A 123 2.21 -0.88 21.76
C GLU A 123 1.48 -1.34 20.49
N MET A 124 2.05 -2.28 19.72
CA MET A 124 1.36 -2.85 18.56
C MET A 124 0.23 -3.79 18.98
N ASP A 125 -0.91 -3.63 18.33
CA ASP A 125 -2.07 -4.51 18.41
C ASP A 125 -2.45 -5.09 17.05
N GLU A 126 -3.47 -5.94 17.02
CA GLU A 126 -3.98 -6.57 15.79
C GLU A 126 -4.55 -5.59 14.76
N HIS A 127 -4.83 -4.34 15.14
CA HIS A 127 -5.45 -3.33 14.27
C HIS A 127 -4.47 -2.24 13.81
N THR A 128 -3.23 -2.25 14.31
CA THR A 128 -2.23 -1.22 14.02
C THR A 128 -2.02 -1.03 12.51
N TYR A 129 -1.82 -2.12 11.76
CA TYR A 129 -1.62 -2.03 10.31
C TYR A 129 -2.92 -1.72 9.56
N PHE A 130 -4.07 -2.22 10.01
CA PHE A 130 -5.37 -1.84 9.46
C PHE A 130 -5.56 -0.32 9.49
N GLU A 131 -5.31 0.31 10.65
CA GLU A 131 -5.45 1.76 10.80
C GLU A 131 -4.38 2.51 10.01
N PHE A 132 -3.14 2.02 9.93
CA PHE A 132 -2.14 2.60 9.00
C PHE A 132 -2.63 2.57 7.55
N GLY A 133 -3.18 1.45 7.08
CA GLY A 133 -3.74 1.37 5.73
C GLY A 133 -4.84 2.40 5.49
N LYS A 134 -5.80 2.48 6.40
CA LYS A 134 -6.95 3.40 6.32
C LYS A 134 -6.52 4.87 6.37
N SER A 135 -5.59 5.23 7.26
CA SER A 135 -5.03 6.58 7.34
C SER A 135 -4.19 6.93 6.12
N ALA A 136 -3.37 5.99 5.62
CA ALA A 136 -2.52 6.22 4.46
C ALA A 136 -3.35 6.51 3.22
N VAL A 137 -4.39 5.72 2.92
CA VAL A 137 -5.25 6.00 1.75
C VAL A 137 -6.03 7.31 1.90
N ALA A 138 -6.47 7.65 3.11
CA ALA A 138 -7.16 8.92 3.37
C ALA A 138 -6.25 10.15 3.21
N SER A 139 -4.94 9.98 3.39
CA SER A 139 -3.93 11.04 3.22
C SER A 139 -3.41 11.20 1.78
N ALA A 140 -3.91 10.41 0.82
CA ALA A 140 -3.31 10.34 -0.50
C ALA A 140 -3.43 11.65 -1.29
N ASP A 141 -2.30 12.15 -1.77
CA ASP A 141 -2.19 13.42 -2.50
C ASP A 141 -1.17 13.32 -3.66
N LEU A 142 -1.02 14.40 -4.42
CA LEU A 142 -0.05 14.58 -5.49
C LEU A 142 1.35 14.94 -4.96
N GLU A 143 1.44 15.38 -3.70
CA GLU A 143 2.71 15.51 -2.98
C GLU A 143 3.16 14.13 -2.49
N CYS A 144 4.35 13.71 -2.93
CA CYS A 144 4.92 12.41 -2.60
C CYS A 144 6.28 12.62 -1.92
N PRO A 145 6.31 13.04 -0.64
CA PRO A 145 7.55 13.17 0.11
C PRO A 145 8.34 11.86 0.15
N LEU A 146 9.67 11.97 0.23
CA LEU A 146 10.60 10.84 0.19
C LEU A 146 11.34 10.65 1.52
N GLY A 147 11.92 9.47 1.72
CA GLY A 147 12.75 9.14 2.88
C GLY A 147 12.07 8.17 3.83
N ASN A 148 12.17 8.43 5.13
CA ASN A 148 11.64 7.57 6.19
C ASN A 148 10.15 7.82 6.39
N ILE A 149 9.37 7.50 5.35
CA ILE A 149 7.95 7.79 5.31
C ILE A 149 7.13 6.56 4.88
N GLY A 150 5.96 6.38 5.49
CA GLY A 150 5.07 5.25 5.25
C GLY A 150 5.78 3.92 5.42
N ALA A 151 5.75 3.06 4.39
CA ALA A 151 6.47 1.78 4.40
C ALA A 151 7.99 1.95 4.52
N GLY A 152 8.54 3.10 4.09
CA GLY A 152 9.95 3.43 4.19
C GLY A 152 10.41 3.79 5.61
N THR A 153 9.50 3.98 6.56
CA THR A 153 9.81 4.40 7.93
C THR A 153 10.80 3.45 8.61
N GLY A 154 10.50 2.15 8.56
CA GLY A 154 11.30 1.09 9.14
C GLY A 154 12.28 0.40 8.21
N ALA A 155 12.26 0.75 6.92
CA ALA A 155 13.04 0.09 5.88
C ALA A 155 14.56 0.29 6.06
N SER A 156 15.34 -0.70 5.63
CA SER A 156 16.81 -0.62 5.55
C SER A 156 17.32 -1.28 4.28
N ALA A 157 18.43 -0.77 3.76
CA ALA A 157 19.15 -1.30 2.61
C ALA A 157 20.54 -1.76 3.06
N GLY A 158 20.65 -3.02 3.48
CA GLY A 158 21.85 -3.52 4.14
C GLY A 158 22.05 -2.84 5.50
N THR A 159 23.16 -2.13 5.67
CA THR A 159 23.44 -1.35 6.89
C THR A 159 23.01 0.12 6.78
N LEU A 160 22.47 0.53 5.64
CA LEU A 160 22.04 1.90 5.37
C LEU A 160 20.54 2.07 5.59
N LYS A 161 20.15 3.31 5.90
CA LYS A 161 18.74 3.72 5.87
C LYS A 161 18.28 3.96 4.43
#